data_AF-A0A484M1C8-F1
#
_entry.id   AF-A0A484M1C8-F1
#
_cell.length_a   1.000
_cell.length_b   1.000
_cell.length_c   1.000
_cell.angle_alpha   90.00
_cell.angle_beta   90.00
_cell.angle_gamma   90.00
#
_symmetry.space_group_name_H-M   'P 1'
#
loop_
_entity.id
_entity.type
_entity.pdbx_description
1 polymer ?
#
loop_
_entity_poly.entity_id
_entity_poly.type
_entity_poly.pdbx_seq_one_letter_code
_entity_poly.pdbx_strand_id
1 'polypeptide(L)'
;MHFHHLDQYGIDLILGCNGFIWIGEHADVKVDAPEDQLLNVSLQPNTTKCSTPMNLDEGEGENYVSPQIMAHICRMENAVRVLSRLGFMRYVEVLLETVSLSHSLNLDVHEMLDAEFYVLVAEKEAGRRAKC
;
A
#
# COMPACT_ATOMS: atom_id res chain seq x y z
N MET A 1 12.92 -8.92 -2.76
CA MET A 1 11.82 -8.00 -3.13
C MET A 1 10.58 -8.84 -3.20
N HIS A 2 9.58 -8.55 -2.38
CA HIS A 2 8.31 -9.30 -2.37
C HIS A 2 7.23 -8.43 -2.97
N PHE A 3 6.50 -8.97 -3.94
CA PHE A 3 5.37 -8.32 -4.61
C PHE A 3 4.09 -9.01 -4.15
N HIS A 4 3.11 -8.21 -3.73
CA HIS A 4 1.81 -8.68 -3.27
C HIS A 4 0.73 -7.89 -3.98
N HIS A 5 -0.04 -8.57 -4.82
CA HIS A 5 -1.28 -8.04 -5.35
C HIS A 5 -2.39 -8.22 -4.31
N LEU A 6 -3.07 -7.15 -3.93
CA LEU A 6 -4.13 -7.17 -2.93
C LEU A 6 -5.48 -6.86 -3.61
N ASP A 7 -6.01 -7.84 -4.34
CA ASP A 7 -7.23 -7.72 -5.16
C ASP A 7 -8.39 -7.01 -4.42
N GLN A 8 -8.65 -7.41 -3.17
CA GLN A 8 -9.76 -6.88 -2.36
C GLN A 8 -9.66 -5.38 -2.06
N TYR A 9 -8.48 -4.79 -2.21
CA TYR A 9 -8.23 -3.37 -1.97
C TYR A 9 -7.88 -2.61 -3.25
N GLY A 10 -7.71 -3.30 -4.38
CA GLY A 10 -7.27 -2.68 -5.65
C GLY A 10 -5.88 -2.03 -5.57
N ILE A 11 -4.98 -2.56 -4.73
CA ILE A 11 -3.62 -2.02 -4.54
C ILE A 11 -2.56 -3.11 -4.71
N ASP A 12 -1.36 -2.66 -5.09
CA ASP A 12 -0.14 -3.45 -5.11
C ASP A 12 0.80 -3.01 -3.99
N LEU A 13 1.40 -3.99 -3.30
CA LEU A 13 2.35 -3.79 -2.22
C LEU A 13 3.70 -4.42 -2.58
N ILE A 14 4.76 -3.61 -2.56
CA ILE A 14 6.13 -4.04 -2.81
C ILE A 14 6.95 -3.83 -1.54
N LEU A 15 7.50 -4.93 -1.01
CA LEU A 15 8.39 -4.93 0.14
C LEU A 15 9.84 -5.11 -0.32
N GLY A 16 10.60 -4.01 -0.28
CA GLY A 16 12.04 -4.00 -0.54
C GLY A 16 12.82 -4.54 0.64
N CYS A 17 13.83 -5.37 0.38
CA CYS A 17 14.72 -5.91 1.43
C CYS A 17 15.59 -4.82 2.07
N ASN A 18 15.69 -3.65 1.43
CA ASN A 18 16.36 -2.44 1.91
C ASN A 18 15.48 -1.60 2.86
N GLY A 19 14.30 -2.09 3.22
CA GLY A 19 13.38 -1.43 4.15
C GLY A 19 12.43 -0.43 3.50
N PHE A 20 12.59 -0.14 2.20
CA PHE A 20 11.64 0.65 1.42
C PHE A 20 10.40 -0.18 1.08
N ILE A 21 9.26 0.48 1.16
CA ILE A 21 7.96 -0.10 0.84
C ILE A 21 7.29 0.80 -0.19
N TRP A 22 6.71 0.21 -1.23
CA TRP A 22 5.90 0.92 -2.20
C TRP A 22 4.47 0.37 -2.15
N ILE A 23 3.51 1.27 -2.18
CA ILE A 23 2.07 0.99 -2.14
C ILE A 23 1.44 1.85 -3.23
N GLY A 24 0.67 1.27 -4.12
CA GLY A 24 0.01 2.00 -5.20
C GLY A 24 -1.25 1.31 -5.69
N GLU A 25 -2.08 2.02 -6.45
CA GLU A 25 -3.20 1.44 -7.17
C GLU A 25 -2.72 0.32 -8.09
N HIS A 26 -3.50 -0.75 -8.18
CA HIS A 26 -3.21 -1.83 -9.12
C HIS A 26 -3.39 -1.35 -10.57
N ALA A 27 -2.39 -1.57 -11.40
CA ALA A 27 -2.47 -1.29 -12.83
C ALA A 27 -2.82 -2.57 -13.59
N ASP A 28 -4.03 -2.65 -14.13
CA ASP A 28 -4.39 -3.69 -15.10
C ASP A 28 -3.53 -3.51 -16.36
N VAL A 29 -2.53 -4.36 -16.53
CA VAL A 29 -1.85 -4.49 -17.82
C VAL A 29 -2.82 -5.21 -18.74
N LYS A 30 -3.67 -4.48 -19.46
CA LYS A 30 -4.45 -5.04 -20.56
C LYS A 30 -3.46 -5.50 -21.64
N VAL A 31 -3.15 -6.79 -21.65
CA VAL A 31 -2.44 -7.45 -22.74
C VAL A 31 -3.46 -7.72 -23.87
N ASP A 32 -4.02 -6.64 -24.42
CA ASP A 32 -4.78 -6.69 -25.67
C ASP A 32 -3.86 -6.19 -26.79
N ALA A 33 -2.80 -6.93 -27.07
CA ALA A 33 -2.03 -6.78 -28.29
C ALA A 33 -1.68 -8.17 -28.83
N PRO A 34 -2.00 -8.47 -30.11
CA PRO A 34 -1.66 -9.75 -30.70
C PRO A 34 -0.14 -9.97 -30.67
N GLU A 35 0.24 -11.21 -30.40
CA GLU A 35 1.60 -11.73 -30.37
C GLU A 35 2.30 -11.51 -31.73
N ASP A 36 2.86 -10.32 -31.98
CA ASP A 36 3.86 -10.07 -33.02
C ASP A 36 4.39 -8.63 -32.89
N GLN A 37 5.13 -8.37 -31.81
CA GLN A 37 6.16 -7.32 -31.69
C GLN A 37 6.85 -7.40 -30.31
N LEU A 38 7.25 -8.60 -29.90
CA LEU A 38 8.31 -8.77 -28.91
C LEU A 38 9.60 -8.31 -29.58
N LEU A 39 10.07 -7.10 -29.24
CA LEU A 39 11.47 -6.63 -29.23
C LEU A 39 11.57 -5.08 -29.36
N ASN A 40 10.81 -4.27 -28.60
CA ASN A 40 11.28 -2.90 -28.29
C ASN A 40 10.70 -2.21 -27.05
N VAL A 41 10.15 -2.91 -26.05
CA VAL A 41 9.78 -2.24 -24.78
C VAL A 41 11.08 -1.88 -24.04
N SER A 42 11.70 -0.80 -24.50
CA SER A 42 12.67 0.00 -23.79
C SER A 42 11.99 0.40 -22.49
N LEU A 43 12.40 -0.24 -21.40
CA LEU A 43 12.28 0.25 -20.04
C LEU A 43 12.84 1.68 -20.01
N GLN A 44 12.00 2.66 -20.31
CA GLN A 44 12.28 4.05 -19.98
C GLN A 44 12.07 4.17 -18.46
N PRO A 45 13.08 4.62 -17.70
CA PRO A 45 12.95 4.80 -16.27
C PRO A 45 12.17 6.09 -16.06
N ASN A 46 10.85 5.98 -15.91
CA ASN A 46 10.04 7.10 -15.47
C ASN A 46 10.43 7.37 -14.01
N THR A 47 11.40 8.25 -13.82
CA THR A 47 11.73 8.82 -12.52
C THR A 47 10.51 9.59 -12.03
N THR A 48 9.60 8.92 -11.34
CA THR A 48 8.46 9.57 -10.68
C THR A 48 9.01 10.37 -9.52
N LYS A 49 9.28 11.64 -9.80
CA LYS A 49 9.58 12.65 -8.81
C LYS A 49 8.34 12.84 -7.95
N CYS A 50 8.58 12.72 -6.64
CA CYS A 50 7.71 13.27 -5.60
C CYS A 50 7.37 14.72 -5.96
N SER A 51 6.08 15.07 -5.96
CA SER A 51 5.66 16.46 -6.06
C SER A 51 4.47 16.71 -5.16
N THR A 52 4.76 17.29 -4.00
CA THR A 52 4.04 18.45 -3.45
C THR A 52 3.42 19.30 -4.57
N PRO A 53 2.21 19.86 -4.42
CA PRO A 53 1.49 20.43 -5.55
C PRO A 53 2.10 21.78 -5.93
N MET A 54 2.76 21.82 -7.08
CA MET A 54 2.96 23.06 -7.83
C MET A 54 2.72 22.77 -9.31
N ASN A 55 1.63 23.39 -9.80
CA ASN A 55 1.17 23.59 -11.17
C ASN A 55 2.15 23.19 -12.28
N LEU A 56 1.68 22.35 -13.22
CA LEU A 56 2.12 22.31 -14.61
C LEU A 56 1.06 21.59 -15.47
N ASP A 57 0.41 22.40 -16.31
CA ASP A 57 -0.18 22.14 -17.64
C ASP A 57 -1.29 21.08 -17.81
N GLU A 58 -2.45 21.56 -18.27
CA GLU A 58 -3.64 20.79 -18.64
C GLU A 58 -3.36 19.94 -19.89
N GLY A 59 -2.92 18.70 -19.67
CA GLY A 59 -2.92 17.63 -20.66
C GLY A 59 -4.07 16.66 -20.38
N GLU A 60 -5.03 16.65 -21.27
CA GLU A 60 -6.34 15.99 -21.16
C GLU A 60 -6.26 14.49 -20.85
N GLY A 61 -6.73 14.11 -19.66
CA GLY A 61 -6.83 12.74 -19.18
C GLY A 61 -6.49 12.61 -17.70
N GLU A 62 -7.34 13.16 -16.81
CA GLU A 62 -7.20 13.00 -15.36
C GLU A 62 -7.26 11.52 -14.98
N ASN A 63 -6.10 10.85 -14.90
CA ASN A 63 -5.95 9.57 -14.20
C ASN A 63 -6.00 9.84 -12.69
N TYR A 64 -7.17 10.23 -12.20
CA TYR A 64 -7.41 10.45 -10.79
C TYR A 64 -7.64 9.10 -10.11
N VAL A 65 -6.76 8.75 -9.17
CA VAL A 65 -6.95 7.57 -8.31
C VAL A 65 -8.25 7.74 -7.54
N SER A 66 -9.15 6.75 -7.60
CA SER A 66 -10.43 6.82 -6.90
C SER A 66 -10.25 7.12 -5.40
N PRO A 67 -11.13 7.94 -4.77
CA PRO A 67 -11.03 8.23 -3.34
C PRO A 67 -11.02 6.98 -2.45
N GLN A 68 -11.69 5.90 -2.90
CA GLN A 68 -11.72 4.62 -2.20
C GLN A 68 -10.35 3.94 -2.21
N ILE A 69 -9.68 3.92 -3.36
CA ILE A 69 -8.33 3.36 -3.51
C ILE A 69 -7.33 4.20 -2.70
N MET A 70 -7.45 5.53 -2.74
CA MET A 70 -6.63 6.41 -1.90
C MET A 70 -6.80 6.10 -0.41
N ALA A 71 -8.03 5.87 0.05
CA ALA A 71 -8.27 5.47 1.44
C ALA A 71 -7.62 4.12 1.78
N HIS A 72 -7.65 3.13 0.87
CA HIS A 72 -6.96 1.85 1.04
C HIS A 72 -5.43 2.02 1.10
N ILE A 73 -4.85 2.83 0.22
CA ILE A 73 -3.42 3.15 0.22
C ILE A 73 -3.03 3.79 1.56
N CYS A 74 -3.74 4.82 2.01
CA CYS A 74 -3.44 5.49 3.27
C CYS A 74 -3.62 4.57 4.48
N ARG A 75 -4.64 3.72 4.47
CA ARG A 75 -4.87 2.73 5.54
C ARG A 75 -3.72 1.72 5.62
N MET A 76 -3.24 1.25 4.47
CA MET A 76 -2.08 0.35 4.39
C MET A 76 -0.79 1.05 4.83
N GLU A 77 -0.57 2.30 4.41
CA GLU A 77 0.56 3.11 4.86
C GLU A 77 0.56 3.29 6.39
N ASN A 78 -0.61 3.57 6.98
CA ASN A 78 -0.75 3.72 8.42
C ASN A 78 -0.49 2.40 9.15
N ALA A 79 -0.92 1.25 8.62
CA ALA A 79 -0.56 -0.05 9.16
C ALA A 79 0.97 -0.25 9.18
N VAL A 80 1.67 0.09 8.08
CA VAL A 80 3.14 0.07 8.02
C VAL A 80 3.74 0.96 9.10
N ARG A 81 3.23 2.19 9.25
CA ARG A 81 3.75 3.19 10.20
C ARG A 81 3.59 2.70 11.66
N VAL A 82 2.41 2.21 12.03
CA VAL A 82 2.12 1.67 13.37
C VAL A 82 3.05 0.50 13.69
N LEU A 83 3.15 -0.49 12.82
CA LEU A 83 4.00 -1.67 13.03
C LEU A 83 5.49 -1.31 13.11
N SER A 84 5.95 -0.38 12.24
CA SER A 84 7.33 0.09 12.24
C SER A 84 7.69 0.77 13.55
N ARG A 85 6.76 1.56 14.09
CA ARG A 85 6.97 2.31 15.34
C ARG A 85 6.94 1.40 16.57
N LEU A 86 6.17 0.32 16.53
CA LEU A 86 6.16 -0.74 17.54
C LEU A 86 7.35 -1.71 17.42
N GLY A 87 8.17 -1.59 16.36
CA GLY A 87 9.33 -2.45 16.14
C GLY A 87 8.98 -3.87 15.69
N PHE A 88 7.80 -4.07 15.11
CA PHE A 88 7.36 -5.38 14.64
C PHE A 88 7.79 -5.65 13.19
N MET A 89 8.01 -6.93 12.88
CA MET A 89 8.36 -7.35 11.52
C MET A 89 7.15 -7.19 10.59
N ARG A 90 7.40 -6.64 9.40
CA ARG A 90 6.40 -6.24 8.41
C ARG A 90 6.12 -7.36 7.42
N TYR A 91 5.43 -8.41 7.88
CA TYR A 91 4.88 -9.43 6.97
C TYR A 91 3.55 -8.94 6.39
N VAL A 92 3.23 -9.34 5.16
CA VAL A 92 1.97 -8.97 4.52
C VAL A 92 0.75 -9.38 5.36
N GLU A 93 0.81 -10.53 6.02
CA GLU A 93 -0.25 -11.03 6.91
C GLU A 93 -0.51 -10.08 8.08
N VAL A 94 0.55 -9.63 8.76
CA VAL A 94 0.43 -8.71 9.91
C VAL A 94 -0.09 -7.34 9.44
N LEU A 95 0.33 -6.87 8.27
CA LEU A 95 -0.20 -5.64 7.67
C LEU A 95 -1.70 -5.75 7.38
N LEU A 96 -2.12 -6.85 6.74
CA LEU A 96 -3.52 -7.11 6.45
C LEU A 96 -4.35 -7.26 7.73
N GLU A 97 -3.82 -7.89 8.77
CA GLU A 97 -4.48 -8.01 10.07
C GLU A 97 -4.65 -6.66 10.78
N THR A 98 -3.68 -5.75 10.67
CA THR A 98 -3.78 -4.38 11.19
C THR A 98 -4.81 -3.57 10.40
N VAL A 99 -4.81 -3.68 9.07
CA VAL A 99 -5.84 -3.05 8.22
C VAL A 99 -7.23 -3.62 8.55
N SER A 100 -7.38 -4.93 8.68
CA SER A 100 -8.63 -5.59 9.07
C SER A 100 -9.10 -5.14 10.45
N LEU A 101 -8.19 -5.02 11.43
CA LEU A 101 -8.51 -4.51 12.76
C LEU A 101 -9.09 -3.09 12.67
N SER A 102 -8.46 -2.21 11.90
CA SER A 102 -8.96 -0.84 11.73
C SER A 102 -10.38 -0.77 11.11
N HIS A 103 -10.71 -1.69 10.21
CA HIS A 103 -12.08 -1.81 9.68
C HIS A 103 -13.06 -2.35 10.73
N SER A 104 -12.65 -3.37 11.50
CA SER A 104 -13.51 -3.95 12.54
C SER A 104 -13.88 -2.97 13.66
N LEU A 105 -13.00 -2.00 13.92
CA LEU A 105 -13.21 -0.92 14.87
C LEU A 105 -13.90 0.30 14.24
N ASN A 106 -14.23 0.24 12.95
CA ASN A 106 -14.82 1.33 12.18
C ASN A 106 -14.02 2.66 12.31
N LEU A 107 -12.68 2.55 12.30
CA LEU A 107 -11.81 3.70 12.43
C LEU A 107 -11.63 4.40 11.09
N ASP A 108 -11.67 5.72 11.09
CA ASP A 108 -11.15 6.53 10.01
C ASP A 108 -9.63 6.37 9.87
N VAL A 109 -9.11 6.75 8.69
CA VAL A 109 -7.69 6.57 8.36
C VAL A 109 -6.78 7.27 9.38
N HIS A 110 -7.16 8.46 9.84
CA HIS A 110 -6.36 9.26 10.77
C HIS A 110 -6.34 8.68 12.19
N GLU A 111 -7.44 8.07 12.64
CA GLU A 111 -7.58 7.47 13.98
C GLU A 111 -6.66 6.25 14.17
N MET A 112 -6.21 5.62 13.08
CA MET A 112 -5.16 4.57 13.16
C MET A 112 -3.84 5.07 13.74
N LEU A 113 -3.62 6.38 13.82
CA LEU A 113 -2.39 6.95 14.37
C LEU A 113 -2.52 7.31 15.85
N ASP A 114 -3.68 7.11 16.46
CA ASP A 114 -3.92 7.39 17.87
C ASP A 114 -3.33 6.31 18.77
N ALA A 115 -2.92 6.71 19.98
CA ALA A 115 -2.24 5.83 20.93
C ALA A 115 -3.05 4.56 21.27
N GLU A 116 -4.37 4.68 21.30
CA GLU A 116 -5.29 3.56 21.54
C GLU A 116 -5.14 2.46 20.50
N PHE A 117 -5.04 2.83 19.21
CA PHE A 117 -4.85 1.86 18.14
C PHE A 117 -3.48 1.16 18.22
N TYR A 118 -2.42 1.87 18.62
CA TYR A 118 -1.10 1.27 18.83
C TYR A 118 -1.12 0.19 19.91
N VAL A 119 -1.81 0.44 21.02
CA VAL A 119 -1.98 -0.54 22.11
C VAL A 119 -2.70 -1.78 21.59
N LEU A 120 -3.82 -1.60 20.89
CA LEU A 120 -4.59 -2.72 20.33
C LEU A 120 -3.78 -3.56 19.33
N VAL A 121 -2.99 -2.92 18.46
CA VAL A 121 -2.10 -3.62 17.53
C VAL A 121 -1.02 -4.40 18.28
N ALA A 122 -0.43 -3.82 19.34
CA ALA A 122 0.56 -4.50 20.17
C ALA A 122 -0.02 -5.71 20.91
N GLU A 123 -1.21 -5.59 21.49
CA GLU A 123 -1.91 -6.69 22.16
C GLU A 123 -2.23 -7.83 21.20
N LYS A 124 -2.73 -7.50 20.00
CA LYS A 124 -3.03 -8.48 18.96
C LYS A 124 -1.77 -9.24 18.51
N GLU A 125 -0.68 -8.52 18.26
CA GLU A 125 0.60 -9.12 17.87
C GLU A 125 1.20 -9.97 18.99
N ALA A 126 1.12 -9.52 20.24
CA ALA A 126 1.55 -10.32 21.40
C ALA A 126 0.74 -11.62 21.51
N GLY A 127 -0.58 -11.54 21.33
CA GLY A 127 -1.47 -12.70 21.30
C GLY A 127 -1.18 -13.66 20.15
N ARG A 128 -0.74 -13.16 18.99
CA ARG A 128 -0.29 -13.98 17.86
C ARG A 128 0.98 -14.76 18.20
N ARG A 129 1.99 -14.10 18.77
CA ARG A 129 3.28 -14.72 19.13
C ARG A 129 3.18 -15.70 20.29
N ALA A 130 2.28 -15.47 21.24
CA ALA A 130 2.07 -16.38 22.37
C ALA A 130 1.49 -17.74 21.96
N LYS A 131 0.96 -17.87 20.73
CA LYS A 131 0.40 -19.11 20.17
C LYS A 131 1.39 -19.87 19.28
N CYS A 132 2.58 -19.32 19.04
CA CYS A 132 3.69 -19.97 18.34
C CYS A 132 4.61 -20.66 19.35
#